data_AF-A0A559IKL9-F1
#
_entry.id   AF-A0A559IKL9-F1
#
_cell.length_a   1.000
_cell.length_b   1.000
_cell.length_c   1.000
_cell.angle_alpha   90.00
_cell.angle_beta   90.00
_cell.angle_gamma   90.00
#
_symmetry.space_group_name_H-M   'P 1'
#
loop_
_entity.id
_entity.type
_entity.pdbx_description
1 polymer ?
#
loop_
_entity_poly.entity_id
_entity_poly.type
_entity_poly.pdbx_seq_one_letter_code
_entity_poly.pdbx_strand_id
1 'polypeptide(L)'
;MNKNKQKVIAILTALTFVLLAGCTDNKAAETPKTPEKQVETQAQGNQATTENNKEEQLQDGHENEADLKTFISKEGGFSLVQPEMWNDNVAPIEGKNAEMKAEWETSFHILVDGKVDKESSALMTITKMTKANYEAMAKEEGPTMGDKLGENDKFVWVMTTPQANPYEEKSDEFKKFNDMMLDFEFVKKNFKINN
;
A
#
# COMPACT_ATOMS: atom_id res chain seq x y z
N MET A 1 35.95 36.42 18.31
CA MET A 1 34.85 37.36 18.05
C MET A 1 34.72 37.51 16.54
N ASN A 2 33.84 36.75 15.89
CA ASN A 2 33.58 36.87 14.45
C ASN A 2 32.07 36.76 14.22
N LYS A 3 31.48 37.85 13.77
CA LYS A 3 30.06 38.01 13.45
C LYS A 3 29.88 37.62 11.98
N ASN A 4 29.01 36.66 11.69
CA ASN A 4 28.46 36.50 10.35
C ASN A 4 26.94 36.57 10.40
N LYS A 5 26.42 37.56 9.66
CA LYS A 5 25.00 37.88 9.47
C LYS A 5 24.56 37.31 8.11
N GLN A 6 23.49 36.53 8.06
CA GLN A 6 22.68 36.29 6.86
C GLN A 6 21.22 36.15 7.33
N LYS A 7 20.44 37.24 7.28
CA LYS A 7 19.52 37.66 6.20
C LYS A 7 18.33 36.72 6.03
N VAL A 8 17.22 37.10 6.68
CA VAL A 8 15.86 36.57 6.51
C VAL A 8 15.30 37.09 5.19
N ILE A 9 14.79 36.19 4.34
CA ILE A 9 14.02 36.52 3.14
C ILE A 9 12.56 36.18 3.45
N ALA A 10 11.71 37.21 3.49
CA ALA A 10 10.26 37.07 3.54
C ALA A 10 9.74 36.96 2.11
N ILE A 11 9.00 35.90 1.80
CA ILE A 11 8.28 35.77 0.54
C ILE A 11 6.79 35.91 0.84
N LEU A 12 6.24 37.03 0.35
CA LEU A 12 4.84 37.37 0.36
C LEU A 12 4.22 36.78 -0.92
N THR A 13 3.21 35.92 -0.80
CA THR A 13 2.47 35.44 -1.99
C THR A 13 0.99 35.61 -1.74
N ALA A 14 0.40 36.55 -2.49
CA ALA A 14 -1.02 36.81 -2.53
C ALA A 14 -1.71 35.73 -3.37
N LEU A 15 -2.66 34.99 -2.78
CA LEU A 15 -3.58 34.13 -3.52
C LEU A 15 -4.88 34.90 -3.80
N THR A 16 -5.12 35.23 -5.06
CA THR A 16 -6.44 35.60 -5.58
C THR A 16 -7.18 34.35 -6.04
N PHE A 17 -8.29 34.02 -5.38
CA PHE A 17 -9.25 33.02 -5.85
C PHE A 17 -10.27 33.66 -6.80
N VAL A 18 -10.37 33.14 -8.02
CA VAL A 18 -11.50 33.36 -8.92
C VAL A 18 -12.43 32.15 -8.76
N LEU A 19 -13.61 32.35 -8.17
CA LEU A 19 -14.67 31.36 -8.12
C LEU A 19 -15.57 31.55 -9.35
N LEU A 20 -15.59 30.55 -10.24
CA LEU A 20 -16.67 30.38 -11.21
C LEU A 20 -17.64 29.35 -10.66
N ALA A 21 -18.76 29.83 -10.11
CA ALA A 21 -19.94 29.03 -9.85
C ALA A 21 -20.83 29.08 -11.11
N GLY A 22 -21.12 27.92 -11.68
CA GLY A 22 -22.08 27.75 -12.77
C GLY A 22 -22.88 26.47 -12.54
N CYS A 23 -23.99 26.61 -11.84
CA CYS A 23 -24.98 25.57 -11.61
C CYS A 23 -25.65 25.16 -12.93
N THR A 24 -25.89 23.86 -13.14
CA THR A 24 -27.10 23.43 -13.85
C THR A 24 -27.70 22.22 -13.15
N ASP A 25 -28.98 22.37 -12.85
CA ASP A 25 -29.85 21.45 -12.14
C ASP A 25 -30.64 20.59 -13.15
N ASN A 26 -30.89 19.35 -12.74
CA ASN A 26 -32.13 18.58 -12.92
C ASN A 26 -32.48 17.84 -14.24
N LYS A 27 -32.59 16.51 -14.07
CA LYS A 27 -33.84 15.70 -14.17
C LYS A 27 -34.13 14.98 -15.49
N ALA A 28 -34.05 13.65 -15.46
CA ALA A 28 -35.13 12.76 -15.87
C ALA A 28 -34.91 11.34 -15.30
N ALA A 29 -35.96 10.81 -14.69
CA ALA A 29 -36.06 9.45 -14.16
C ALA A 29 -36.52 8.48 -15.27
N GLU A 30 -36.15 7.20 -15.16
CA GLU A 30 -37.00 6.04 -15.47
C GLU A 30 -36.27 4.72 -15.13
N THR A 31 -36.91 3.88 -14.31
CA THR A 31 -36.69 2.43 -14.15
C THR A 31 -38.08 1.78 -14.24
N PRO A 32 -38.26 0.44 -14.28
CA PRO A 32 -37.45 -0.68 -14.76
C PRO A 32 -38.26 -1.59 -15.74
N LYS A 33 -37.63 -2.51 -16.49
CA LYS A 33 -38.34 -3.68 -17.05
C LYS A 33 -37.43 -4.93 -17.13
N THR A 34 -37.84 -5.96 -16.38
CA THR A 34 -37.62 -7.39 -16.70
C THR A 34 -38.98 -7.93 -17.16
N PRO A 35 -39.05 -8.95 -18.05
CA PRO A 35 -39.28 -10.32 -17.57
C PRO A 35 -38.66 -11.48 -18.40
N GLU A 36 -38.42 -12.58 -17.70
CA GLU A 36 -38.69 -14.00 -18.05
C GLU A 36 -37.92 -14.77 -19.15
N LYS A 37 -36.97 -15.61 -18.67
CA LYS A 37 -36.98 -17.10 -18.66
C LYS A 37 -37.75 -17.86 -19.76
N GLN A 38 -37.04 -18.69 -20.53
CA GLN A 38 -37.52 -20.00 -21.01
C GLN A 38 -36.42 -21.06 -20.95
N VAL A 39 -36.84 -22.26 -20.56
CA VAL A 39 -36.12 -23.53 -20.37
C VAL A 39 -36.79 -24.56 -21.28
N GLU A 40 -36.01 -25.38 -22.00
CA GLU A 40 -36.31 -26.76 -22.45
C GLU A 40 -34.99 -27.30 -23.03
N THR A 41 -34.25 -28.25 -22.43
CA THR A 41 -34.49 -29.69 -22.14
C THR A 41 -34.81 -30.55 -23.36
N GLN A 42 -33.88 -31.44 -23.72
CA GLN A 42 -34.04 -32.87 -24.01
C GLN A 42 -32.62 -33.48 -24.13
N ALA A 43 -32.18 -34.34 -23.20
CA ALA A 43 -32.37 -35.81 -23.19
C ALA A 43 -31.73 -36.47 -24.44
N GLN A 44 -30.90 -37.51 -24.39
CA GLN A 44 -30.74 -38.63 -23.46
C GLN A 44 -29.55 -39.48 -23.97
N GLY A 45 -28.88 -40.25 -23.11
CA GLY A 45 -28.02 -41.34 -23.60
C GLY A 45 -26.95 -41.83 -22.63
N ASN A 46 -27.34 -42.64 -21.65
CA ASN A 46 -26.44 -43.40 -20.78
C ASN A 46 -25.62 -44.44 -21.56
N GLN A 47 -24.35 -44.65 -21.17
CA GLN A 47 -23.84 -46.01 -20.93
C GLN A 47 -22.60 -45.98 -20.02
N ALA A 48 -22.63 -46.85 -19.02
CA ALA A 48 -21.57 -47.08 -18.04
C ALA A 48 -20.49 -47.99 -18.63
N THR A 49 -19.22 -47.74 -18.29
CA THR A 49 -18.22 -48.82 -18.13
C THR A 49 -17.13 -48.37 -17.15
N THR A 50 -16.75 -49.32 -16.31
CA THR A 50 -15.89 -49.25 -15.13
C THR A 50 -14.40 -49.47 -15.49
N GLU A 51 -13.52 -48.97 -14.61
CA GLU A 51 -12.10 -49.37 -14.40
C GLU A 51 -11.03 -49.02 -15.45
N ASN A 52 -10.13 -48.09 -15.11
CA ASN A 52 -8.82 -48.48 -14.57
C ASN A 52 -7.97 -47.28 -14.12
N ASN A 53 -7.34 -47.46 -12.96
CA ASN A 53 -6.30 -46.61 -12.43
C ASN A 53 -5.14 -46.46 -13.41
N LYS A 54 -4.76 -45.23 -13.70
CA LYS A 54 -3.35 -44.86 -13.88
C LYS A 54 -3.16 -43.43 -13.41
N GLU A 55 -2.58 -43.31 -12.22
CA GLU A 55 -1.92 -42.09 -11.77
C GLU A 55 -0.95 -41.65 -12.87
N GLU A 56 -1.26 -40.53 -13.51
CA GLU A 56 -0.28 -39.75 -14.23
C GLU A 56 0.03 -38.55 -13.35
N GLN A 57 1.01 -38.77 -12.46
CA GLN A 57 1.78 -37.70 -11.84
C GLN A 57 2.32 -36.82 -12.97
N LEU A 58 1.67 -35.68 -13.21
CA LEU A 58 2.33 -34.57 -13.88
C LEU A 58 3.31 -33.99 -12.87
N GLN A 59 4.56 -34.44 -13.03
CA GLN A 59 5.74 -33.93 -12.39
C GLN A 59 5.82 -32.42 -12.55
N ASP A 60 5.88 -31.75 -11.40
CA ASP A 60 6.93 -30.81 -11.05
C ASP A 60 7.34 -29.84 -12.18
N GLY A 61 6.41 -28.97 -12.53
CA GLY A 61 6.65 -27.85 -13.41
C GLY A 61 7.08 -26.65 -12.58
N HIS A 62 8.34 -26.65 -12.13
CA HIS A 62 9.07 -25.47 -11.64
C HIS A 62 8.21 -24.42 -10.93
N GLU A 63 7.84 -24.71 -9.69
CA GLU A 63 7.70 -23.62 -8.73
C GLU A 63 9.12 -23.04 -8.61
N ASN A 64 9.39 -21.95 -9.34
CA ASN A 64 10.37 -21.01 -8.82
C ASN A 64 9.78 -20.61 -7.47
N GLU A 65 10.22 -21.25 -6.38
CA GLU A 65 10.25 -20.61 -5.08
C GLU A 65 11.04 -19.33 -5.32
N ALA A 66 10.34 -18.25 -5.66
CA ALA A 66 10.94 -16.96 -5.76
C ALA A 66 11.63 -16.73 -4.42
N ASP A 67 12.93 -16.45 -4.45
CA ASP A 67 13.71 -16.15 -3.25
C ASP A 67 13.12 -14.89 -2.61
N LEU A 68 12.14 -15.08 -1.73
CA LEU A 68 11.48 -13.99 -1.03
C LEU A 68 12.50 -13.33 -0.12
N LYS A 69 12.78 -12.05 -0.37
CA LYS A 69 13.74 -11.29 0.43
C LYS A 69 13.07 -10.88 1.74
N THR A 70 13.80 -11.01 2.84
CA THR A 70 13.37 -10.47 4.14
C THR A 70 14.10 -9.17 4.41
N PHE A 71 13.34 -8.08 4.56
CA PHE A 71 13.84 -6.82 5.08
C PHE A 71 13.88 -6.86 6.61
N ILE A 72 14.93 -6.27 7.21
CA ILE A 72 15.11 -6.18 8.66
C ILE A 72 15.37 -4.73 9.04
N SER A 73 14.43 -4.12 9.75
CA SER A 73 14.62 -2.82 10.41
C SER A 73 15.13 -3.05 11.83
N LYS A 74 16.41 -2.78 12.06
CA LYS A 74 17.02 -2.96 13.39
C LYS A 74 16.47 -1.96 14.41
N GLU A 75 16.49 -0.67 14.07
CA GLU A 75 15.99 0.41 14.94
C GLU A 75 14.45 0.42 15.02
N GLY A 76 13.79 0.12 13.90
CA GLY A 76 12.34 -0.08 13.85
C GLY A 76 11.88 -1.33 14.59
N GLY A 77 12.78 -2.29 14.88
CA GLY A 77 12.48 -3.48 15.67
C GLY A 77 11.48 -4.43 15.00
N PHE A 78 11.53 -4.55 13.66
CA PHE A 78 10.69 -5.47 12.91
C PHE A 78 11.44 -6.12 11.74
N SER A 79 10.85 -7.19 11.22
CA SER A 79 11.23 -7.81 9.96
C SER A 79 9.99 -7.99 9.09
N LEU A 80 10.21 -8.02 7.78
CA LEU A 80 9.15 -8.11 6.78
C LEU A 80 9.64 -8.98 5.62
N VAL A 81 8.95 -10.08 5.37
CA VAL A 81 9.11 -10.79 4.09
C VAL A 81 8.47 -9.91 3.02
N GLN A 82 9.24 -9.55 1.99
CA GLN A 82 8.80 -8.67 0.93
C GLN A 82 8.08 -9.48 -0.16
N PRO A 83 7.02 -8.94 -0.75
CA PRO A 83 6.45 -9.50 -1.98
C PRO A 83 7.52 -9.59 -3.07
N GLU A 84 7.47 -10.64 -3.89
CA GLU A 84 8.44 -10.84 -4.97
C GLU A 84 8.54 -9.61 -5.90
N MET A 85 7.41 -8.97 -6.19
CA MET A 85 7.34 -7.80 -7.08
C MET A 85 8.20 -6.62 -6.58
N TRP A 86 8.48 -6.57 -5.28
CA TRP A 86 9.26 -5.51 -4.65
C TRP A 86 10.76 -5.75 -4.80
N ASN A 87 11.18 -6.99 -5.08
CA ASN A 87 12.59 -7.33 -5.27
C ASN A 87 13.18 -6.43 -6.36
N ASP A 88 14.21 -5.67 -5.98
CA ASP A 88 14.96 -4.77 -6.86
C ASP A 88 14.14 -3.60 -7.46
N ASN A 89 12.88 -3.45 -7.04
CA ASN A 89 12.00 -2.33 -7.42
C ASN A 89 11.66 -1.41 -6.26
N VAL A 90 11.88 -1.83 -5.01
CA VAL A 90 11.54 -1.06 -3.82
C VAL A 90 12.74 -0.98 -2.89
N ALA A 91 13.02 0.21 -2.34
CA ALA A 91 14.03 0.39 -1.31
C ALA A 91 13.49 1.16 -0.10
N PRO A 92 13.91 0.79 1.12
CA PRO A 92 13.51 1.47 2.34
C PRO A 92 14.35 2.73 2.60
N ILE A 93 13.71 3.77 3.11
CA ILE A 93 14.34 4.90 3.80
C ILE A 93 13.92 4.82 5.25
N GLU A 94 14.88 4.91 6.16
CA GLU A 94 14.63 4.81 7.60
C GLU A 94 15.09 6.06 8.36
N GLY A 95 14.36 6.41 9.42
CA GLY A 95 14.73 7.52 10.28
C GLY A 95 13.74 7.81 11.38
N LYS A 96 14.05 8.82 12.19
CA LYS A 96 13.12 9.35 13.20
C LYS A 96 12.23 10.41 12.58
N ASN A 97 10.96 10.45 12.98
CA ASN A 97 10.03 11.52 12.61
C ASN A 97 9.55 12.25 13.87
N ALA A 98 10.14 13.43 14.09
CA ALA A 98 9.84 14.25 15.26
C ALA A 98 8.44 14.88 15.20
N GLU A 99 7.90 15.11 14.00
CA GLU A 99 6.59 15.76 13.81
C GLU A 99 5.46 14.86 14.27
N MET A 100 5.51 13.57 13.93
CA MET A 100 4.54 12.57 14.39
C MET A 100 4.86 11.97 15.76
N LYS A 101 5.91 12.47 16.43
CA LYS A 101 6.46 11.90 17.67
C LYS A 101 6.70 10.39 17.55
N ALA A 102 7.06 9.94 16.35
CA ALA A 102 7.40 8.56 16.09
C ALA A 102 8.81 8.27 16.60
N GLU A 103 9.00 7.08 17.17
CA GLU A 103 10.33 6.60 17.56
C GLU A 103 11.15 6.23 16.34
N TRP A 104 10.49 5.70 15.31
CA TRP A 104 11.10 5.27 14.07
C TRP A 104 10.08 5.18 12.94
N GLU A 105 10.55 5.42 11.72
CA GLU A 105 9.81 5.22 10.48
C GLU A 105 10.66 4.47 9.47
N THR A 106 10.00 3.58 8.74
CA THR A 106 10.55 2.91 7.57
C THR A 106 9.59 3.14 6.40
N SER A 107 10.00 3.97 5.44
CA SER A 107 9.23 4.29 4.23
C SER A 107 9.77 3.50 3.05
N PHE A 108 8.91 2.78 2.35
CA PHE A 108 9.28 1.94 1.20
C PHE A 108 8.99 2.70 -0.09
N HIS A 109 10.02 3.05 -0.85
CA HIS A 109 9.90 3.81 -2.08
C HIS A 109 10.17 2.95 -3.31
N ILE A 110 9.43 3.21 -4.39
CA ILE A 110 9.74 2.64 -5.70
C ILE A 110 11.06 3.21 -6.20
N LEU A 111 11.85 2.35 -6.84
CA LEU A 111 13.09 2.71 -7.51
C LEU A 111 12.79 3.15 -8.94
N VAL A 112 13.18 4.38 -9.27
CA VAL A 112 13.16 4.95 -10.62
C VAL A 112 14.59 4.97 -11.12
N ASP A 113 14.84 4.28 -12.25
CA ASP A 113 16.20 4.08 -12.79
C ASP A 113 17.20 3.53 -11.75
N GLY A 114 16.73 2.61 -10.90
CA GLY A 114 17.52 1.98 -9.83
C GLY A 114 17.85 2.90 -8.64
N LYS A 115 17.22 4.07 -8.54
CA LYS A 115 17.41 5.03 -7.44
C LYS A 115 16.10 5.31 -6.74
N VAL A 116 16.17 5.58 -5.44
CA VAL A 116 14.99 6.01 -4.69
C VAL A 116 14.56 7.39 -5.18
N ASP A 117 13.32 7.48 -5.64
CA ASP A 117 12.65 8.76 -5.82
C ASP A 117 12.15 9.27 -4.46
N LYS A 118 12.83 10.29 -3.93
CA LYS A 118 12.52 10.92 -2.64
C LYS A 118 11.45 12.02 -2.76
N GLU A 119 11.19 12.49 -3.97
CA GLU A 119 10.21 13.53 -4.23
C GLU A 119 8.80 12.92 -4.34
N SER A 120 8.72 11.64 -4.75
CA SER A 120 7.49 10.86 -4.73
C SER A 120 7.17 10.29 -3.35
N SER A 121 5.87 10.21 -3.06
CA SER A 121 5.37 9.52 -1.86
C SER A 121 5.80 8.05 -1.84
N ALA A 122 6.04 7.53 -0.64
CA ALA A 122 6.31 6.11 -0.43
C ALA A 122 5.12 5.24 -0.86
N LEU A 123 5.41 4.00 -1.26
CA LEU A 123 4.40 2.94 -1.44
C LEU A 123 3.68 2.65 -0.13
N MET A 124 4.44 2.54 0.96
CA MET A 124 3.92 2.46 2.31
C MET A 124 4.94 2.98 3.32
N THR A 125 4.47 3.35 4.51
CA THR A 125 5.31 3.69 5.65
C THR A 125 4.89 2.85 6.85
N ILE A 126 5.87 2.26 7.53
CA ILE A 126 5.67 1.61 8.83
C ILE A 126 6.23 2.53 9.91
N THR A 127 5.37 2.96 10.82
CA THR A 127 5.71 3.85 11.92
C THR A 127 5.67 3.09 13.25
N LYS A 128 6.77 3.16 13.99
CA LYS A 128 6.89 2.68 15.38
C LYS A 128 6.68 3.86 16.32
N MET A 129 5.71 3.74 17.22
CA MET A 129 5.42 4.77 18.22
C MET A 129 5.09 4.15 19.57
N THR A 130 5.17 4.94 20.63
CA THR A 130 4.72 4.48 21.96
C THR A 130 3.21 4.26 21.96
N LYS A 131 2.73 3.32 22.80
CA LYS A 131 1.29 3.11 23.01
C LYS A 131 0.57 4.40 23.40
N ALA A 132 1.17 5.19 24.28
CA ALA A 132 0.62 6.48 24.71
C ALA A 132 0.44 7.47 23.55
N ASN A 133 1.41 7.54 22.62
CA ASN A 133 1.29 8.38 21.43
C ASN A 133 0.21 7.85 20.48
N TYR A 134 0.18 6.54 20.24
CA TYR A 134 -0.84 5.90 19.41
C TYR A 134 -2.27 6.19 19.92
N GLU A 135 -2.49 6.03 21.23
CA GLU A 135 -3.78 6.29 21.86
C GLU A 135 -4.18 7.77 21.88
N ALA A 136 -3.19 8.68 21.95
CA ALA A 136 -3.45 10.11 21.85
C ALA A 136 -3.92 10.47 20.44
N MET A 137 -3.20 10.03 19.41
CA MET A 137 -3.54 10.29 18.01
C MET A 137 -4.84 9.61 17.59
N ALA A 138 -5.15 8.42 18.12
CA ALA A 138 -6.42 7.72 17.84
C ALA A 138 -7.67 8.47 18.35
N LYS A 139 -7.51 9.49 19.21
CA LYS A 139 -8.59 10.33 19.72
C LYS A 139 -8.70 11.67 19.00
N GLU A 140 -7.71 12.03 18.18
CA GLU A 140 -7.74 13.26 17.40
C GLU A 140 -8.73 13.12 16.23
N GLU A 141 -9.48 14.18 15.95
CA GLU A 141 -10.34 14.23 14.76
C GLU A 141 -9.45 14.37 13.52
N GLY A 142 -9.49 13.39 12.61
CA GLY A 142 -8.65 13.43 11.42
C GLY A 142 -8.70 12.14 10.60
N PRO A 143 -7.83 12.05 9.57
CA PRO A 143 -7.64 10.82 8.81
C PRO A 143 -7.28 9.64 9.72
N THR A 144 -7.68 8.44 9.31
CA THR A 144 -7.31 7.22 10.02
C THR A 144 -5.79 7.10 10.11
N MET A 145 -5.28 6.70 11.28
CA MET A 145 -3.85 6.48 11.56
C MET A 145 -3.15 5.45 10.68
N GLY A 146 -3.91 4.65 9.92
CA GLY A 146 -3.43 3.49 9.16
C GLY A 146 -3.80 2.17 9.84
N ASP A 147 -3.31 1.07 9.26
CA ASP A 147 -3.54 -0.29 9.74
C ASP A 147 -2.56 -0.66 10.85
N LYS A 148 -3.04 -1.08 12.02
CA LYS A 148 -2.19 -1.60 13.08
C LYS A 148 -1.62 -2.96 12.66
N LEU A 149 -0.29 -3.04 12.51
CA LEU A 149 0.41 -4.29 12.17
C LEU A 149 0.68 -5.17 13.40
N GLY A 150 0.93 -4.54 14.56
CA GLY A 150 1.22 -5.26 15.79
C GLY A 150 1.59 -4.34 16.94
N GLU A 151 1.78 -4.92 18.12
CA GLU A 151 2.24 -4.20 19.31
C GLU A 151 3.01 -5.10 20.26
N ASN A 152 3.78 -4.49 21.15
CA ASN A 152 4.34 -5.13 22.35
C ASN A 152 4.01 -4.29 23.59
N ASP A 153 4.64 -4.54 24.74
CA ASP A 153 4.35 -3.82 25.98
C ASP A 153 4.52 -2.29 25.87
N LYS A 154 5.41 -1.81 24.99
CA LYS A 154 5.80 -0.39 24.92
C LYS A 154 5.36 0.30 23.64
N PHE A 155 5.35 -0.43 22.52
CA PHE A 155 5.26 0.16 21.18
C PHE A 155 4.13 -0.46 20.36
N VAL A 156 3.63 0.34 19.42
CA VAL A 156 2.69 -0.04 18.37
C VAL A 156 3.34 0.25 17.02
N TRP A 157 3.13 -0.66 16.06
CA TRP A 157 3.54 -0.50 14.67
C TRP A 157 2.30 -0.30 13.81
N VAL A 158 2.29 0.78 13.03
CA VAL A 158 1.18 1.17 12.17
C VAL A 158 1.69 1.30 10.74
N MET A 159 0.92 0.78 9.79
CA MET A 159 1.18 0.91 8.36
C MET A 159 0.26 1.96 7.76
N THR A 160 0.84 2.90 7.02
CA THR A 160 0.10 3.85 6.21
C THR A 160 0.46 3.70 4.74
N THR A 161 -0.48 4.07 3.88
CA THR A 161 -0.34 4.07 2.43
C THR A 161 -0.74 5.45 1.92
N PRO A 162 -0.20 5.92 0.79
CA PRO A 162 -0.63 7.18 0.23
C PRO A 162 -2.09 7.08 -0.24
N GLN A 163 -2.78 8.21 -0.23
CA GLN A 163 -4.20 8.28 -0.61
C GLN A 163 -4.40 8.19 -2.14
N ALA A 164 -3.36 8.45 -2.91
CA ALA A 164 -3.34 8.39 -4.37
C ALA A 164 -1.97 7.96 -4.86
N ASN A 165 -1.92 7.48 -6.11
CA ASN A 165 -0.69 7.17 -6.80
C ASN A 165 0.07 8.49 -7.09
N PRO A 166 1.34 8.63 -6.66
CA PRO A 166 2.09 9.87 -6.82
C PRO A 166 2.71 10.06 -8.21
N TYR A 167 2.66 9.05 -9.07
CA TYR A 167 3.29 9.07 -10.39
C TYR A 167 2.33 9.53 -11.50
N GLU A 168 2.89 9.95 -12.63
CA GLU A 168 2.13 10.36 -13.82
C GLU A 168 1.37 9.17 -14.43
N GLU A 169 0.08 9.32 -14.75
CA GLU A 169 -0.82 8.21 -15.15
C GLU A 169 -0.32 7.31 -16.30
N LYS A 170 0.60 7.81 -17.14
CA LYS A 170 1.16 7.09 -18.29
C LYS A 170 2.58 6.58 -18.07
N SER A 171 3.14 6.75 -16.87
CA SER A 171 4.49 6.29 -16.55
C SER A 171 4.49 4.80 -16.16
N ASP A 172 5.64 4.16 -16.31
CA ASP A 172 5.81 2.77 -15.89
C ASP A 172 5.68 2.63 -14.37
N GLU A 173 6.11 3.65 -13.62
CA GLU A 173 6.00 3.73 -12.16
C GLU A 173 4.55 3.79 -11.72
N PHE A 174 3.67 4.50 -12.43
CA PHE A 174 2.24 4.53 -12.11
C PHE A 174 1.64 3.13 -12.16
N LYS A 175 1.94 2.37 -13.21
CA LYS A 175 1.50 0.98 -13.31
C LYS A 175 2.09 0.11 -12.21
N LYS A 176 3.41 0.15 -12.01
CA LYS A 176 4.11 -0.61 -10.96
C LYS A 176 3.53 -0.33 -9.58
N PHE A 177 3.28 0.93 -9.27
CA PHE A 177 2.69 1.35 -8.01
C PHE A 177 1.32 0.70 -7.81
N ASN A 178 0.42 0.79 -8.79
CA ASN A 178 -0.91 0.19 -8.70
C ASN A 178 -0.86 -1.33 -8.51
N ASP A 179 0.07 -2.00 -9.22
CA ASP A 179 0.25 -3.45 -9.08
C ASP A 179 0.77 -3.81 -7.67
N MET A 180 1.77 -3.10 -7.14
CA MET A 180 2.36 -3.35 -5.82
C MET A 180 1.42 -3.03 -4.65
N MET A 181 0.44 -2.14 -4.82
CA MET A 181 -0.59 -1.87 -3.80
C MET A 181 -1.44 -3.11 -3.49
N LEU A 182 -1.54 -4.07 -4.43
CA LEU A 182 -2.26 -5.33 -4.22
C LEU A 182 -1.56 -6.26 -3.21
N ASP A 183 -0.29 -6.02 -2.92
CA ASP A 183 0.50 -6.88 -2.03
C ASP A 183 0.32 -6.57 -0.54
N PHE A 184 -0.45 -5.55 -0.15
CA PHE A 184 -0.49 -5.12 1.25
C PHE A 184 -1.09 -6.14 2.21
N GLU A 185 -1.97 -7.03 1.75
CA GLU A 185 -2.41 -8.17 2.56
C GLU A 185 -1.28 -9.18 2.80
N PHE A 186 -0.38 -9.36 1.83
CA PHE A 186 0.83 -10.16 2.01
C PHE A 186 1.77 -9.50 3.03
N VAL A 187 1.99 -8.18 2.91
CA VAL A 187 2.81 -7.41 3.85
C VAL A 187 2.30 -7.58 5.27
N LYS A 188 1.00 -7.36 5.50
CA LYS A 188 0.37 -7.47 6.83
C LYS A 188 0.57 -8.86 7.45
N LYS A 189 0.41 -9.93 6.66
CA LYS A 189 0.58 -11.31 7.13
C LYS A 189 2.03 -11.68 7.44
N ASN A 190 2.99 -11.03 6.77
CA ASN A 190 4.41 -11.37 6.87
C ASN A 190 5.23 -10.37 7.69
N PHE A 191 4.58 -9.40 8.31
CA PHE A 191 5.19 -8.52 9.29
C PHE A 191 5.45 -9.26 10.60
N LYS A 192 6.65 -9.07 11.17
CA LYS A 192 7.05 -9.65 12.46
C LYS A 192 7.77 -8.63 13.31
N ILE A 193 7.37 -8.53 14.58
CA ILE A 193 8.11 -7.73 15.58
C ILE A 193 9.34 -8.53 16.00
N ASN A 194 10.51 -7.88 16.03
CA ASN A 194 11.75 -8.49 16.50
C ASN A 194 11.78 -8.45 18.04
N ASN A 195 12.21 -9.54 18.66
CA ASN A 195 12.41 -9.63 20.12
C ASN A 195 13.73 -9.00 20.55
#